data_AF-A0A248UMV5-F1
#
_entry.id   AF-A0A248UMV5-F1
#
_cell.length_a   1.000
_cell.length_b   1.000
_cell.length_c   1.000
_cell.angle_alpha   90.00
_cell.angle_beta   90.00
_cell.angle_gamma   90.00
#
_symmetry.space_group_name_H-M   'P 1'
#
loop_
_entity.id
_entity.type
_entity.pdbx_description
1 polymer ?
#
loop_
_entity_poly.entity_id
_entity_poly.type
_entity_poly.pdbx_seq_one_letter_code
_entity_poly.pdbx_strand_id
1 'polypeptide(L)'
;MDKRYVRASMPREIPQVRRIAIGQSKATLQAVLGRAAHRNNDGSLEFNLSLPLVGRDRLICQYRVYFDGAGKVSHAAWRRPQCADLVAGKRN
;
A
#
# COMPACT_ATOMS: atom_id res chain seq x y z
N MET A 1 -22.45 -10.67 0.72
CA MET A 1 -21.08 -10.63 0.13
C MET A 1 -20.36 -11.86 0.62
N ASP A 2 -19.94 -12.75 -0.28
CA ASP A 2 -19.28 -14.02 0.09
C ASP A 2 -17.87 -13.74 0.64
N LYS A 3 -17.60 -14.19 1.87
CA LYS A 3 -16.33 -13.95 2.58
C LYS A 3 -15.11 -14.46 1.77
N ARG A 4 -15.31 -15.41 0.85
CA ARG A 4 -14.27 -15.96 -0.02
C ARG A 4 -13.66 -14.95 -0.98
N TYR A 5 -14.40 -13.91 -1.39
CA TYR A 5 -13.91 -12.89 -2.33
C TYR A 5 -13.59 -11.55 -1.66
N VAL A 6 -13.82 -11.43 -0.34
CA VAL A 6 -13.50 -10.22 0.41
C VAL A 6 -12.00 -10.13 0.62
N ARG A 7 -11.35 -9.18 -0.07
CA ARG A 7 -9.96 -8.81 0.26
C ARG A 7 -9.97 -8.01 1.55
N ALA A 8 -9.41 -8.58 2.62
CA ALA A 8 -9.10 -7.82 3.82
C ALA A 8 -8.20 -6.64 3.41
N SER A 9 -8.69 -5.42 3.63
CA SER A 9 -7.96 -4.19 3.36
C SER A 9 -7.81 -3.41 4.66
N MET A 10 -6.71 -2.69 4.79
CA MET A 10 -6.45 -1.88 5.96
C MET A 10 -6.79 -0.42 5.67
N PRO A 11 -7.74 0.19 6.41
CA PRO A 11 -7.98 1.63 6.32
C PRO A 11 -6.70 2.39 6.61
N ARG A 12 -6.28 3.24 5.67
CA ARG A 12 -5.15 4.14 5.84
C ARG A 12 -5.50 5.52 5.30
N GLU A 13 -4.95 6.53 5.96
CA GLU A 13 -5.09 7.90 5.52
C GLU A 13 -3.95 8.27 4.56
N ILE A 14 -4.25 9.13 3.57
CA ILE A 14 -3.26 9.54 2.55
C ILE A 14 -1.96 10.07 3.20
N PRO A 15 -2.00 10.95 4.23
CA PRO A 15 -0.78 11.41 4.89
C PRO A 15 0.05 10.28 5.53
N GLN A 16 -0.59 9.21 6.01
CA GLN A 16 0.13 8.09 6.60
C GLN A 16 0.90 7.31 5.53
N VAL A 17 0.27 7.05 4.39
CA VAL A 17 0.88 6.33 3.26
C VAL A 17 2.03 7.14 2.65
N ARG A 18 1.91 8.47 2.60
CA ARG A 18 2.98 9.37 2.13
C ARG A 18 4.25 9.34 2.98
N ARG A 19 4.22 8.78 4.20
CA ARG A 19 5.41 8.58 5.03
C ARG A 19 6.29 7.42 4.55
N ILE A 20 5.82 6.60 3.62
CA ILE A 20 6.62 5.52 3.07
C ILE A 20 7.69 6.07 2.14
N ALA A 21 8.94 5.68 2.41
CA ALA A 21 10.10 6.18 1.67
C ALA A 21 11.10 5.05 1.38
N ILE A 22 11.89 5.25 0.33
CA ILE A 22 13.05 4.41 0.01
C ILE A 22 14.02 4.42 1.20
N GLY A 23 14.64 3.28 1.47
CA GLY A 23 15.58 3.08 2.58
C GLY A 23 14.92 2.69 3.91
N GLN A 24 13.59 2.73 4.02
CA GLN A 24 12.91 2.29 5.24
C GLN A 24 13.02 0.78 5.45
N SER A 25 13.08 0.36 6.71
CA SER A 25 13.03 -1.06 7.04
C SER A 25 11.64 -1.65 6.78
N LYS A 26 11.57 -2.96 6.54
CA LYS A 26 10.29 -3.69 6.49
C LYS A 26 9.46 -3.49 7.77
N ALA A 27 10.08 -3.44 8.94
CA ALA A 27 9.37 -3.23 10.21
C ALA A 27 8.70 -1.85 10.27
N THR A 28 9.42 -0.80 9.88
CA THR A 28 8.89 0.58 9.78
C THR A 28 7.73 0.65 8.79
N LEU A 29 7.89 0.04 7.61
CA LEU A 29 6.84 -0.05 6.61
C LEU A 29 5.57 -0.71 7.16
N GLN A 30 5.72 -1.85 7.85
CA GLN A 30 4.58 -2.57 8.42
C GLN A 30 3.96 -1.88 9.63
N ALA A 31 4.71 -1.07 10.39
CA ALA A 31 4.14 -0.22 11.43
C ALA A 31 3.21 0.86 10.84
N VAL A 32 3.51 1.35 9.64
CA VAL A 32 2.69 2.36 8.95
C VAL A 32 1.55 1.74 8.16
N LEU A 33 1.82 0.74 7.31
CA LEU A 33 0.84 0.14 6.40
C LEU A 33 0.08 -1.04 7.01
N GLY A 34 0.58 -1.59 8.11
CA GLY A 34 0.09 -2.81 8.74
C GLY A 34 0.66 -4.08 8.10
N ARG A 35 -0.03 -5.21 8.28
CA ARG A 35 0.42 -6.51 7.79
C ARG A 35 0.24 -6.61 6.27
N ALA A 36 1.25 -7.14 5.59
CA ALA A 36 1.16 -7.45 4.17
C ALA A 36 0.08 -8.50 3.92
N ALA A 37 -0.70 -8.31 2.86
CA ALA A 37 -1.69 -9.27 2.40
C ALA A 37 -1.02 -10.51 1.81
N HIS A 38 0.11 -10.31 1.12
CA HIS A 38 0.85 -11.39 0.48
C HIS A 38 2.36 -11.08 0.43
N ARG A 39 3.18 -12.13 0.42
CA ARG A 39 4.61 -12.06 0.10
C ARG A 39 4.84 -12.81 -1.21
N ASN A 40 5.37 -12.12 -2.20
CA ASN A 40 5.68 -12.68 -3.51
C ASN A 40 7.00 -13.48 -3.48
N ASN A 41 7.22 -14.30 -4.50
CA ASN A 41 8.42 -15.12 -4.66
C ASN A 41 9.71 -14.29 -4.78
N ASP A 42 9.62 -13.08 -5.34
CA ASP A 42 10.74 -12.12 -5.44
C ASP A 42 11.04 -11.40 -4.11
N GLY A 43 10.37 -11.77 -3.02
CA GLY A 43 10.53 -11.17 -1.71
C GLY A 43 9.76 -9.87 -1.49
N SER A 44 9.13 -9.31 -2.52
CA SER A 44 8.27 -8.13 -2.39
C SER A 44 7.00 -8.43 -1.59
N LEU A 45 6.42 -7.38 -1.00
CA LEU A 45 5.21 -7.47 -0.21
C LEU A 45 4.06 -6.73 -0.89
N GLU A 46 2.88 -7.35 -0.90
CA GLU A 46 1.65 -6.71 -1.35
C GLU A 46 0.81 -6.26 -0.16
N PHE A 47 0.26 -5.05 -0.25
CA PHE A 47 -0.64 -4.46 0.71
C PHE A 47 -1.97 -4.11 0.02
N ASN A 48 -3.08 -4.47 0.65
CA ASN A 48 -4.41 -3.99 0.29
C ASN A 48 -4.79 -2.85 1.23
N LEU A 49 -4.81 -1.63 0.72
CA LEU A 49 -5.10 -0.42 1.49
C LEU A 49 -6.48 0.11 1.10
N SER A 50 -7.29 0.51 2.08
CA SER A 50 -8.53 1.24 1.83
C SER A 50 -8.26 2.73 2.05
N LEU A 51 -8.17 3.51 0.98
CA LEU A 51 -7.82 4.93 0.99
C LEU A 51 -9.05 5.81 0.81
N PRO A 52 -9.15 6.97 1.48
CA PRO A 52 -10.25 7.91 1.27
C PRO A 52 -10.20 8.49 -0.15
N LEU A 53 -11.35 8.53 -0.86
CA LEU A 53 -11.48 9.11 -2.19
C LEU A 53 -12.21 10.45 -2.14
N VAL A 54 -13.51 10.44 -1.82
CA VAL A 54 -14.37 11.63 -1.68
C VAL A 54 -15.45 11.37 -0.63
N GLY A 55 -15.75 12.34 0.24
CA GLY A 55 -16.76 12.18 1.29
C GLY A 55 -16.53 10.94 2.16
N ARG A 56 -17.43 9.96 2.09
CA ARG A 56 -17.32 8.66 2.80
C ARG A 56 -16.77 7.54 1.93
N ASP A 57 -16.57 7.79 0.63
CA ASP A 57 -16.13 6.77 -0.31
C ASP A 57 -14.67 6.43 -0.12
N ARG A 58 -14.36 5.14 -0.24
CA ARG A 58 -13.01 4.62 -0.12
C ARG A 58 -12.65 3.76 -1.32
N LEU A 59 -11.41 3.86 -1.75
CA LEU A 59 -10.84 3.10 -2.84
C LEU A 59 -9.93 2.00 -2.30
N ILE A 60 -10.12 0.77 -2.75
CA ILE A 60 -9.21 -0.34 -2.44
C ILE A 60 -8.02 -0.28 -3.40
N CYS A 61 -6.84 -0.03 -2.83
CA CYS A 61 -5.59 0.16 -3.52
C CYS A 61 -4.63 -0.98 -3.21
N GLN A 62 -4.01 -1.52 -4.26
CA GLN A 62 -2.95 -2.52 -4.13
C GLN A 62 -1.60 -1.85 -4.29
N TYR A 63 -0.78 -1.99 -3.26
CA TYR A 63 0.54 -1.39 -3.17
C TYR A 63 1.58 -2.48 -2.99
N ARG A 64 2.49 -2.59 -3.94
CA ARG A 64 3.58 -3.57 -3.91
C ARG A 64 4.87 -2.87 -3.54
N VAL A 65 5.61 -3.41 -2.58
CA VAL A 65 6.86 -2.84 -2.08
C VAL A 65 7.98 -3.85 -2.23
N TYR A 66 9.05 -3.43 -2.86
CA TYR A 66 10.26 -4.19 -3.13
C TYR A 66 11.35 -3.81 -2.13
N PHE A 67 12.23 -4.76 -1.83
CA PHE A 67 13.31 -4.57 -0.87
C PHE A 67 14.66 -4.83 -1.55
N ASP A 68 15.70 -4.13 -1.10
CA ASP A 68 17.08 -4.39 -1.49
C ASP A 68 17.69 -5.58 -0.71
N GLY A 69 18.95 -5.89 -1.00
CA GLY A 69 19.69 -6.95 -0.30
C GLY A 69 19.91 -6.69 1.20
N ALA A 70 19.73 -5.44 1.66
CA ALA A 70 19.79 -5.07 3.08
C ALA A 70 18.39 -5.09 3.74
N GLY A 71 17.34 -5.52 3.02
CA GLY A 71 15.98 -5.58 3.52
C GLY A 71 15.30 -4.20 3.68
N LYS A 72 15.81 -3.18 3.00
CA LYS A 72 15.24 -1.82 2.98
C LYS A 72 14.41 -1.60 1.73
N VAL A 73 13.39 -0.75 1.82
CA VAL A 73 12.53 -0.41 0.69
C VAL A 73 13.37 0.15 -0.45
N SER A 74 13.38 -0.52 -1.60
CA SER A 74 14.12 -0.10 -2.79
C SER A 74 13.21 0.59 -3.81
N HIS A 75 12.01 0.06 -3.99
CA HIS A 75 11.01 0.58 -4.90
C HIS A 75 9.60 0.21 -4.43
N ALA A 76 8.59 0.95 -4.88
CA ALA A 76 7.21 0.60 -4.65
C ALA A 76 6.30 1.05 -5.80
N ALA A 77 5.26 0.27 -6.07
CA ALA A 77 4.37 0.46 -7.19
C ALA A 77 2.91 0.29 -6.77
N TRP A 78 2.06 1.17 -7.31
CA TRP A 78 0.61 1.02 -7.24
C TRP A 78 0.15 0.16 -8.42
N ARG A 79 -0.70 -0.83 -8.16
CA ARG A 79 -1.30 -1.62 -9.25
C ARG A 79 -2.29 -0.81 -10.08
N ARG A 80 -2.97 0.15 -9.45
CA ARG A 80 -3.99 1.01 -10.06
C ARG A 80 -3.45 2.44 -10.13
N PRO A 81 -3.33 3.05 -11.32
CA PRO A 81 -2.86 4.44 -11.47
C PRO A 81 -3.65 5.44 -10.63
N GLN A 82 -4.96 5.25 -10.50
CA GLN A 82 -5.82 6.14 -9.71
C GLN A 82 -5.38 6.24 -8.23
N CYS A 83 -4.83 5.15 -7.67
CA CYS A 83 -4.29 5.16 -6.32
C CYS A 83 -2.97 5.92 -6.23
N ALA A 84 -2.15 5.85 -7.29
CA ALA A 84 -0.92 6.64 -7.37
C ALA A 84 -1.25 8.14 -7.46
N ASP A 85 -2.22 8.52 -8.30
CA ASP A 85 -2.63 9.92 -8.46
C ASP A 85 -3.26 10.47 -7.18
N LEU A 86 -4.13 9.68 -6.54
CA LEU A 86 -4.73 10.01 -5.25
C LEU A 86 -3.66 10.29 -4.19
N VAL A 87 -2.67 9.41 -4.05
CA VAL A 87 -1.59 9.58 -3.08
C VAL A 87 -0.64 10.71 -3.49
N ALA A 88 -0.39 10.93 -4.77
CA ALA A 88 0.39 12.07 -5.27
C ALA A 88 -0.35 13.41 -5.12
N GLY A 89 -1.67 13.39 -4.85
CA GLY A 89 -2.49 14.60 -4.81
C GLY A 89 -2.74 15.19 -6.19
N LYS A 90 -2.55 14.41 -7.25
CA LYS A 90 -2.93 14.80 -8.61
C LYS A 90 -4.44 14.62 -8.71
N ARG A 91 -5.17 15.74 -8.78
CA ARG A 91 -6.59 15.71 -9.11
C ARG A 91 -6.76 15.14 -10.52
N ASN A 92 -7.65 14.18 -10.66
CA ASN A 92 -8.17 13.74 -11.95
C ASN A 92 -9.00 14.87 -12.58
#